data_AF-A0A7S1EF75-F1
#
_entry.id   AF-A0A7S1EF75-F1
#
_cell.length_a   1.000
_cell.length_b   1.000
_cell.length_c   1.000
_cell.angle_alpha   90.00
_cell.angle_beta   90.00
_cell.angle_gamma   90.00
#
_symmetry.space_group_name_H-M   'P 1'
#
loop_
_entity.id
_entity.type
_entity.pdbx_description
1 polymer ?
#
loop_
_entity_poly.entity_id
_entity_poly.type
_entity_poly.pdbx_seq_one_letter_code
_entity_poly.pdbx_strand_id
1 'polypeptide(L)'
;EDPAVTRLLAMAGCGFDCASQLEINMALSLGVSPGRIVYANPCKQKSMLRFARDSSVRLMTVDNAAELSKIASSFPEARCVLRIAVDDSKSVCRFNSKFGAAEAEWRPLLSRAKALGLDICGVSFHVGSGCSEPSPFASAVESARRVFDMASSFGFNMTILDCGGGFPGCDDTNLSFSDIASVLGDAL
;
A
#
# COMPACT_ATOMS: atom_id res chain seq x y z
N GLU A 1 -4.06 -9.90 -16.78
CA GLU A 1 -5.22 -10.02 -15.88
C GLU A 1 -6.38 -10.56 -16.69
N ASP A 2 -7.20 -11.45 -16.11
CA ASP A 2 -8.38 -11.98 -16.79
C ASP A 2 -9.52 -10.94 -16.70
N PRO A 3 -10.00 -10.39 -17.82
CA PRO A 3 -11.06 -9.38 -17.84
C PRO A 3 -12.38 -9.84 -17.18
N ALA A 4 -12.66 -11.14 -17.18
CA ALA A 4 -13.87 -11.69 -16.55
C ALA A 4 -13.80 -11.58 -15.03
N VAL A 5 -12.63 -11.86 -14.46
CA VAL A 5 -12.39 -11.77 -13.00
C VAL A 5 -12.44 -10.32 -12.54
N THR A 6 -11.74 -9.41 -13.22
CA THR A 6 -11.74 -7.98 -12.86
C THR A 6 -13.13 -7.36 -12.99
N ARG A 7 -13.90 -7.72 -14.03
CA ARG A 7 -15.30 -7.27 -14.16
C ARG A 7 -16.17 -7.77 -13.02
N LEU A 8 -16.05 -9.04 -12.64
CA LEU A 8 -16.82 -9.61 -11.54
C LEU A 8 -16.53 -8.89 -10.22
N LEU A 9 -15.25 -8.65 -9.91
CA LEU A 9 -14.83 -7.94 -8.69
C LEU A 9 -15.30 -6.47 -8.69
N ALA A 10 -15.26 -5.80 -9.84
CA ALA A 10 -15.79 -4.44 -9.97
C ALA A 10 -17.30 -4.39 -9.68
N MET A 11 -18.06 -5.36 -10.20
CA MET A 11 -19.50 -5.51 -9.93
C MET A 11 -19.79 -5.87 -8.47
N ALA A 12 -18.90 -6.62 -7.81
CA ALA A 12 -19.01 -6.95 -6.39
C ALA A 12 -18.69 -5.76 -5.46
N GLY A 13 -18.23 -4.64 -6.01
CA GLY A 13 -17.94 -3.43 -5.24
C GLY A 13 -16.50 -3.33 -4.73
N CYS A 14 -15.62 -4.26 -5.07
CA CYS A 14 -14.21 -4.24 -4.65
C CYS A 14 -13.48 -2.97 -5.14
N GLY A 15 -12.48 -2.55 -4.36
CA GLY A 15 -11.45 -1.62 -4.82
C GLY A 15 -10.39 -2.32 -5.65
N PHE A 16 -9.49 -1.54 -6.26
CA PHE A 16 -8.42 -2.05 -7.11
C PHE A 16 -7.08 -1.47 -6.67
N ASP A 17 -6.14 -2.37 -6.39
CA ASP A 17 -4.72 -2.04 -6.34
C ASP A 17 -4.16 -2.13 -7.77
N CYS A 18 -3.59 -1.04 -8.27
CA CYS A 18 -2.97 -0.97 -9.58
C CYS A 18 -1.50 -0.58 -9.44
N ALA A 19 -0.63 -1.24 -10.20
CA ALA A 19 0.81 -0.99 -10.29
C ALA A 19 1.23 -0.33 -11.62
N SER A 20 0.32 -0.17 -12.58
CA SER A 20 0.60 0.41 -13.89
C SER A 20 -0.54 1.27 -14.45
N GLN A 21 -0.24 2.12 -15.45
CA GLN A 21 -1.25 2.88 -16.20
C GLN A 21 -2.25 1.97 -16.92
N LEU A 22 -1.82 0.79 -17.38
CA LEU A 22 -2.70 -0.16 -18.05
C LEU A 22 -3.79 -0.68 -17.09
N GLU A 23 -3.41 -1.01 -15.86
CA GLU A 23 -4.33 -1.49 -14.82
C GLU A 23 -5.28 -0.40 -14.35
N ILE A 24 -4.78 0.83 -14.15
CA ILE A 24 -5.64 1.98 -13.83
C ILE A 24 -6.69 2.19 -14.95
N ASN A 25 -6.26 2.20 -16.22
CA ASN A 25 -7.19 2.33 -17.35
C ASN A 25 -8.21 1.20 -17.38
N MET A 26 -7.80 -0.03 -17.10
CA MET A 26 -8.70 -1.17 -17.06
C MET A 26 -9.77 -0.99 -15.98
N ALA A 27 -9.39 -0.67 -14.74
CA ALA A 27 -10.33 -0.42 -13.65
C ALA A 27 -11.30 0.72 -13.98
N LEU A 28 -10.80 1.83 -14.52
CA LEU A 28 -11.63 2.97 -14.94
C LEU A 28 -12.60 2.59 -16.07
N SER A 29 -12.15 1.79 -17.06
CA SER A 29 -12.99 1.33 -18.17
C SER A 29 -14.15 0.42 -17.71
N LEU A 30 -13.99 -0.25 -16.56
CA LEU A 30 -15.01 -1.06 -15.91
C LEU A 30 -15.98 -0.22 -15.05
N GLY A 31 -15.82 1.10 -15.03
CA GLY A 31 -16.66 2.01 -14.25
C GLY A 31 -16.27 2.12 -12.76
N VAL A 32 -15.08 1.64 -12.38
CA VAL A 32 -14.58 1.81 -11.01
C VAL A 32 -14.26 3.29 -10.80
N SER A 33 -14.82 3.87 -9.74
CA SER A 33 -14.54 5.25 -9.34
C SER A 33 -13.07 5.43 -8.97
N PRO A 34 -12.39 6.52 -9.36
CA PRO A 34 -10.98 6.76 -9.01
C PRO A 34 -10.67 6.69 -7.50
N GLY A 35 -11.64 7.04 -6.64
CA GLY A 35 -11.51 6.94 -5.18
C GLY A 35 -11.44 5.51 -4.63
N ARG A 36 -11.72 4.48 -5.45
CA ARG A 36 -11.58 3.06 -5.12
C ARG A 36 -10.34 2.43 -5.74
N ILE A 37 -9.43 3.24 -6.28
CA ILE A 37 -8.17 2.80 -6.87
C ILE A 37 -7.02 3.31 -6.02
N VAL A 38 -6.12 2.41 -5.63
CA VAL A 38 -4.81 2.76 -5.06
C VAL A 38 -3.73 2.47 -6.10
N TYR A 39 -2.82 3.42 -6.30
CA TYR A 39 -1.63 3.19 -7.13
C TYR A 39 -0.49 2.69 -6.23
N ALA A 40 -0.46 1.38 -5.91
CA ALA A 40 0.47 0.81 -4.95
C ALA A 40 1.82 0.36 -5.53
N ASN A 41 2.27 0.97 -6.63
CA ASN A 41 3.66 0.86 -7.07
C ASN A 41 4.50 1.91 -6.33
N PRO A 42 5.48 1.55 -5.48
CA PRO A 42 6.30 2.51 -4.76
C PRO A 42 7.30 3.27 -5.63
N CYS A 43 7.57 2.83 -6.87
CA CYS A 43 8.55 3.43 -7.79
C CYS A 43 7.91 3.81 -9.13
N LYS A 44 7.31 5.01 -9.20
CA LYS A 44 6.51 5.45 -10.37
C LYS A 44 7.32 6.33 -11.32
N GLN A 45 7.07 6.21 -12.62
CA GLN A 45 7.60 7.17 -13.60
C GLN A 45 6.83 8.50 -13.51
N LYS A 46 7.48 9.63 -13.78
CA LYS A 46 6.83 10.95 -13.75
C LYS A 46 5.64 11.06 -14.72
N SER A 47 5.73 10.42 -15.89
CA SER A 47 4.62 10.31 -16.85
C SER A 47 3.40 9.62 -16.24
N MET A 48 3.62 8.54 -15.50
CA MET A 48 2.56 7.78 -14.83
C MET A 48 1.93 8.55 -13.67
N LEU A 49 2.72 9.34 -12.94
CA LEU A 49 2.20 10.24 -11.90
C LEU A 49 1.26 11.30 -12.48
N ARG A 50 1.64 11.91 -13.62
CA ARG A 50 0.77 12.85 -14.33
C ARG A 50 -0.50 12.17 -14.84
N PHE A 51 -0.38 10.97 -15.40
CA PHE A 51 -1.54 10.21 -15.82
C PHE A 51 -2.50 9.90 -14.66
N ALA A 52 -1.99 9.47 -13.50
CA ALA A 52 -2.79 9.22 -12.30
C ALA A 52 -3.52 10.50 -11.83
N ARG A 53 -2.83 11.65 -11.88
CA ARG A 53 -3.42 12.96 -11.59
C ARG A 53 -4.55 13.31 -12.55
N ASP A 54 -4.30 13.21 -13.84
CA ASP A 54 -5.27 13.56 -14.88
C ASP A 54 -6.49 12.61 -14.84
N SER A 55 -6.30 11.38 -14.32
CA SER A 55 -7.36 10.39 -14.07
C SER A 55 -7.99 10.47 -12.67
N SER A 56 -7.60 11.45 -11.84
CA SER A 56 -8.07 11.63 -10.46
C SER A 56 -7.81 10.46 -9.49
N VAL A 57 -6.85 9.57 -9.80
CA VAL A 57 -6.41 8.48 -8.91
C VAL A 57 -5.38 9.04 -7.93
N ARG A 58 -5.86 9.51 -6.78
CA ARG A 58 -5.05 10.28 -5.82
C ARG A 58 -4.28 9.45 -4.79
N LEU A 59 -4.78 8.26 -4.43
CA LEU A 59 -4.19 7.44 -3.38
C LEU A 59 -3.03 6.62 -3.95
N MET A 60 -1.84 6.73 -3.37
CA MET A 60 -0.66 6.01 -3.87
C MET A 60 0.34 5.67 -2.77
N THR A 61 1.13 4.63 -2.98
CA THR A 61 2.18 4.25 -2.01
C THR A 61 3.49 4.99 -2.25
N VAL A 62 4.28 5.13 -1.19
CA VAL A 62 5.64 5.67 -1.21
C VAL A 62 6.49 4.98 -0.15
N ASP A 63 7.76 4.72 -0.43
CA ASP A 63 8.70 4.15 0.55
C ASP A 63 10.08 4.83 0.56
N ASN A 64 10.30 5.86 -0.27
CA ASN A 64 11.62 6.48 -0.40
C ASN A 64 11.55 7.99 -0.72
N ALA A 65 12.63 8.71 -0.44
CA ALA A 65 12.70 10.16 -0.57
C ALA A 65 12.69 10.67 -2.02
N ALA A 66 13.22 9.86 -2.96
CA ALA A 66 13.22 10.20 -4.38
C ALA A 66 11.80 10.18 -4.94
N GLU A 67 10.99 9.20 -4.53
CA GLU A 67 9.58 9.10 -4.87
C GLU A 67 8.77 10.27 -4.30
N LEU A 68 8.96 10.64 -3.03
CA LEU A 68 8.33 11.86 -2.46
C LEU A 68 8.64 13.09 -3.32
N SER A 69 9.89 13.27 -3.74
CA SER A 69 10.29 14.41 -4.57
C SER A 69 9.66 14.37 -5.97
N LYS A 70 9.46 13.18 -6.55
CA LYS A 70 8.75 13.01 -7.83
C LYS A 70 7.25 13.31 -7.69
N ILE A 71 6.60 12.85 -6.63
CA ILE A 71 5.19 13.12 -6.34
C ILE A 71 4.98 14.61 -6.15
N ALA A 72 5.76 15.27 -5.28
CA ALA A 72 5.66 16.71 -5.03
C ALA A 72 5.77 17.57 -6.31
N SER A 73 6.59 17.14 -7.27
CA SER A 73 6.77 17.88 -8.54
C SER A 73 5.74 17.53 -9.63
N SER A 74 5.12 16.34 -9.59
CA SER A 74 4.26 15.84 -10.68
C SER A 74 2.78 15.77 -10.30
N PHE A 75 2.48 15.56 -9.01
CA PHE A 75 1.15 15.38 -8.46
C PHE A 75 1.12 15.76 -6.95
N PRO A 76 1.27 17.05 -6.62
CA PRO A 76 1.32 17.53 -5.23
C PRO A 76 0.02 17.29 -4.44
N GLU A 77 -1.12 17.13 -5.12
CA GLU A 77 -2.43 16.84 -4.52
C GLU A 77 -2.66 15.35 -4.20
N ALA A 78 -1.64 14.51 -4.45
CA ALA A 78 -1.68 13.08 -4.13
C ALA A 78 -1.78 12.84 -2.62
N ARG A 79 -2.51 11.79 -2.26
CA ARG A 79 -2.57 11.27 -0.89
C ARG A 79 -1.67 10.05 -0.81
N CYS A 80 -0.64 10.14 0.02
CA CYS A 80 0.41 9.15 0.09
C CYS A 80 0.19 8.19 1.26
N VAL A 81 0.42 6.90 1.01
CA VAL A 81 0.45 5.84 2.02
C VAL A 81 1.90 5.38 2.15
N LEU A 82 2.49 5.53 3.34
CA LEU A 82 3.88 5.15 3.57
C LEU A 82 3.98 3.62 3.66
N ARG A 83 4.65 2.99 2.71
CA ARG A 83 4.90 1.54 2.75
C ARG A 83 6.10 1.24 3.64
N ILE A 84 5.93 0.44 4.67
CA ILE A 84 7.00 0.01 5.57
C ILE A 84 7.48 -1.40 5.25
N ALA A 85 8.75 -1.66 5.53
CA ALA A 85 9.29 -3.02 5.52
C ALA A 85 8.77 -3.80 6.74
N VAL A 86 8.49 -5.08 6.56
CA VAL A 86 7.94 -5.97 7.62
C VAL A 86 8.61 -7.31 7.54
N ASP A 87 9.31 -7.77 8.58
CA ASP A 87 10.12 -9.01 8.54
C ASP A 87 9.45 -10.15 7.73
N ASP A 88 9.99 -10.41 6.54
CA ASP A 88 9.47 -11.37 5.56
C ASP A 88 10.35 -12.64 5.52
N SER A 89 11.22 -12.82 6.52
CA SER A 89 12.13 -13.97 6.62
C SER A 89 11.41 -15.31 6.54
N LYS A 90 10.14 -15.35 6.94
CA LYS A 90 9.22 -16.50 6.97
C LYS A 90 8.29 -16.63 5.75
N SER A 91 8.45 -15.79 4.72
CA SER A 91 7.65 -15.85 3.49
C SER A 91 8.36 -16.63 2.37
N VAL A 92 7.60 -17.30 1.51
CA VAL A 92 8.14 -17.97 0.31
C VAL A 92 8.59 -16.94 -0.73
N CYS A 93 7.81 -15.87 -0.93
CA CYS A 93 8.17 -14.75 -1.78
C CYS A 93 8.56 -13.53 -0.94
N ARG A 94 9.86 -13.31 -0.78
CA ARG A 94 10.42 -12.16 -0.06
C ARG A 94 10.31 -10.88 -0.91
N PHE A 95 9.56 -9.90 -0.43
CA PHE A 95 9.37 -8.60 -1.10
C PHE A 95 10.10 -7.45 -0.38
N ASN A 96 10.54 -7.62 0.87
CA ASN A 96 11.22 -6.57 1.64
C ASN A 96 12.59 -6.19 1.09
N SER A 97 13.30 -7.12 0.46
CA SER A 97 14.60 -6.83 -0.14
C SER A 97 14.49 -5.81 -1.28
N LYS A 98 13.26 -5.54 -1.75
CA LYS A 98 12.98 -4.63 -2.86
C LYS A 98 12.11 -3.42 -2.48
N PHE A 99 11.23 -3.53 -1.48
CA PHE A 99 10.22 -2.51 -1.17
C PHE A 99 9.95 -2.35 0.32
N GLY A 100 9.60 -1.12 0.72
CA GLY A 100 9.25 -0.77 2.09
C GLY A 100 10.39 -0.05 2.81
N ALA A 101 10.04 1.04 3.51
CA ALA A 101 10.98 1.83 4.28
C ALA A 101 11.40 1.09 5.56
N ALA A 102 12.70 1.03 5.83
CA ALA A 102 13.20 0.52 7.09
C ALA A 102 12.85 1.47 8.25
N GLU A 103 12.84 0.97 9.49
CA GLU A 103 12.46 1.76 10.68
C GLU A 103 13.27 3.06 10.83
N ALA A 104 14.57 3.00 10.52
CA ALA A 104 15.44 4.18 10.54
C ALA A 104 15.03 5.27 9.53
N GLU A 105 14.29 4.92 8.48
CA GLU A 105 13.88 5.81 7.39
C GLU A 105 12.50 6.45 7.62
N TRP A 106 11.66 5.90 8.52
CA TRP A 106 10.31 6.41 8.74
C TRP A 106 10.28 7.89 9.13
N ARG A 107 11.09 8.27 10.12
CA ARG A 107 11.17 9.67 10.60
C ARG A 107 11.73 10.62 9.54
N PRO A 108 12.87 10.31 8.86
CA PRO A 108 13.33 11.09 7.72
C PRO A 108 12.29 11.28 6.62
N LEU A 109 11.54 10.23 6.26
CA LEU A 109 10.54 10.29 5.19
C LEU A 109 9.35 11.16 5.58
N LEU A 110 8.83 11.02 6.81
CA LEU A 110 7.74 11.87 7.31
C LEU A 110 8.16 13.35 7.35
N SER A 111 9.36 13.63 7.86
CA SER A 111 9.93 14.99 7.86
C SER A 111 10.04 15.57 6.45
N ARG A 112 10.56 14.77 5.51
CA ARG A 112 10.69 15.17 4.10
C ARG A 112 9.34 15.41 3.43
N ALA A 113 8.36 14.54 3.67
CA ALA A 113 7.01 14.70 3.13
C ALA A 113 6.38 16.00 3.63
N LYS A 114 6.54 16.32 4.92
CA LYS A 114 6.04 17.57 5.51
C LYS A 114 6.71 18.79 4.87
N ALA A 115 8.03 18.75 4.70
CA ALA A 115 8.78 19.83 4.04
C ALA A 115 8.40 20.03 2.56
N LEU A 116 7.94 18.98 1.88
CA LEU A 116 7.44 19.02 0.51
C LEU A 116 5.95 19.40 0.40
N GLY A 117 5.24 19.55 1.53
CA GLY A 117 3.81 19.85 1.54
C GLY A 117 2.91 18.69 1.08
N LEU A 118 3.40 17.45 1.12
CA LEU A 118 2.63 16.26 0.74
C LEU A 118 1.73 15.79 1.89
N ASP A 119 0.59 15.19 1.55
CA ASP A 119 -0.30 14.53 2.51
C ASP A 119 0.10 13.06 2.69
N ILE A 120 0.70 12.71 3.84
CA ILE A 120 0.82 11.32 4.25
C ILE A 120 -0.42 10.94 5.06
N CYS A 121 -1.27 10.10 4.48
CA CYS A 121 -2.60 9.79 5.00
C CYS A 121 -2.73 8.38 5.58
N GLY A 122 -1.66 7.58 5.55
CA GLY A 122 -1.71 6.21 6.04
C GLY A 122 -0.40 5.47 5.95
N VAL A 123 -0.45 4.20 6.34
CA VAL A 123 0.65 3.24 6.28
C VAL A 123 0.19 1.99 5.54
N SER A 124 1.09 1.42 4.74
CA SER A 124 0.89 0.11 4.14
C SER A 124 2.03 -0.85 4.45
N PHE A 125 1.75 -2.14 4.42
CA PHE A 125 2.76 -3.19 4.49
C PHE A 125 2.36 -4.37 3.61
N HIS A 126 3.27 -5.30 3.40
CA HIS A 126 2.99 -6.54 2.68
C HIS A 126 3.89 -7.66 3.21
N VAL A 127 3.34 -8.59 3.99
CA VAL A 127 4.12 -9.66 4.66
C VAL A 127 4.70 -10.70 3.70
N GLY A 128 4.22 -10.74 2.46
CA GLY A 128 4.70 -11.63 1.40
C GLY A 128 3.76 -12.80 1.17
N SER A 129 3.83 -13.37 -0.04
CA SER A 129 3.00 -14.52 -0.41
C SER A 129 3.56 -15.82 0.17
N GLY A 130 2.66 -16.70 0.62
CA GLY A 130 3.05 -17.98 1.21
C GLY A 130 3.69 -17.82 2.58
N CYS A 131 3.15 -16.91 3.41
CA CYS A 131 3.57 -16.80 4.80
C CYS A 131 3.22 -18.11 5.54
N SER A 132 4.18 -18.69 6.26
CA SER A 132 3.97 -19.96 6.99
C SER A 132 3.39 -19.75 8.40
N GLU A 133 3.30 -18.51 8.86
CA GLU A 133 2.82 -18.15 10.19
C GLU A 133 1.96 -16.87 10.12
N PRO A 134 0.94 -16.72 10.98
CA PRO A 134 0.10 -15.52 10.99
C PRO A 134 0.74 -14.35 11.77
N SER A 135 1.71 -14.64 12.64
CA SER A 135 2.35 -13.66 13.53
C SER A 135 2.95 -12.42 12.83
N PRO A 136 3.51 -12.48 11.59
CA PRO A 136 4.05 -11.30 10.93
C PRO A 136 2.99 -10.22 10.63
N PHE A 137 1.72 -10.58 10.46
CA PHE A 137 0.64 -9.61 10.28
C PHE A 137 0.43 -8.76 11.54
N ALA A 138 0.39 -9.38 12.72
CA ALA A 138 0.25 -8.64 13.99
C ALA A 138 1.44 -7.69 14.22
N SER A 139 2.67 -8.18 14.04
CA SER A 139 3.88 -7.35 14.17
C SER A 139 3.93 -6.20 13.15
N ALA A 140 3.38 -6.40 11.95
CA ALA A 140 3.25 -5.36 10.94
C ALA A 140 2.25 -4.27 11.36
N VAL A 141 1.11 -4.64 11.95
CA VAL A 141 0.13 -3.69 12.50
C VAL A 141 0.72 -2.88 13.66
N GLU A 142 1.44 -3.52 14.58
CA GLU A 142 2.18 -2.83 15.66
C GLU A 142 3.19 -1.82 15.12
N SER A 143 3.94 -2.20 14.08
CA SER A 143 4.89 -1.30 13.42
C SER A 143 4.18 -0.14 12.71
N ALA A 144 3.06 -0.41 12.04
CA ALA A 144 2.24 0.65 11.44
C ALA A 144 1.71 1.62 12.50
N ARG A 145 1.28 1.13 13.67
CA ARG A 145 0.85 1.98 14.79
C ARG A 145 1.96 2.92 15.26
N ARG A 146 3.20 2.45 15.38
CA ARG A 146 4.37 3.29 15.72
C ARG A 146 4.58 4.41 14.69
N VAL A 147 4.35 4.13 13.40
CA VAL A 147 4.43 5.14 12.34
C VAL A 147 3.28 6.15 12.42
N PHE A 148 2.06 5.71 12.71
CA PHE A 148 0.92 6.61 12.95
C PHE A 148 1.22 7.60 14.09
N ASP A 149 1.76 7.10 15.20
CA ASP A 149 2.14 7.94 16.34
C ASP A 149 3.24 8.93 15.97
N MET A 150 4.26 8.47 15.26
CA MET A 150 5.34 9.33 14.77
C MET A 150 4.80 10.41 13.83
N ALA A 151 3.92 10.06 12.91
CA ALA A 151 3.34 10.98 11.92
C ALA A 151 2.47 12.06 12.57
N SER A 152 1.78 11.73 13.68
CA SER A 152 1.01 12.72 14.45
C SER A 152 1.90 13.87 14.96
N SER A 153 3.16 13.58 15.33
CA SER A 153 4.12 14.60 15.77
C SER A 153 4.59 15.55 14.66
N PHE A 154 4.41 15.16 13.38
CA PHE A 154 4.63 16.02 12.21
C PHE A 154 3.33 16.74 11.76
N GLY A 155 2.22 16.51 12.47
CA GLY A 155 0.91 17.07 12.14
C GLY A 155 0.27 16.42 10.91
N PHE A 156 0.51 15.13 10.67
CA PHE A 156 -0.27 14.35 9.70
C PHE A 156 -1.51 13.77 10.38
N ASN A 157 -2.63 13.72 9.65
CA ASN A 157 -3.85 13.05 10.08
C ASN A 157 -4.03 11.75 9.29
N MET A 158 -3.35 10.70 9.73
CA MET A 158 -3.43 9.39 9.09
C MET A 158 -4.75 8.69 9.43
N THR A 159 -5.39 8.13 8.42
CA THR A 159 -6.71 7.46 8.53
C THR A 159 -6.76 6.13 7.77
N ILE A 160 -5.70 5.78 7.04
CA ILE A 160 -5.64 4.58 6.19
C ILE A 160 -4.58 3.63 6.72
N LEU A 161 -4.99 2.41 7.04
CA LEU A 161 -4.09 1.27 7.22
C LEU A 161 -4.37 0.28 6.07
N ASP A 162 -3.33 -0.04 5.32
CA ASP A 162 -3.37 -1.02 4.24
C ASP A 162 -2.52 -2.23 4.61
N CYS A 163 -3.19 -3.34 4.92
CA CYS A 163 -2.56 -4.58 5.37
C CYS A 163 -1.96 -5.41 4.22
N GLY A 164 -2.04 -4.92 2.98
CA GLY A 164 -1.51 -5.57 1.80
C GLY A 164 -2.15 -6.93 1.52
N GLY A 165 -1.34 -7.86 1.02
CA GLY A 165 -1.74 -9.21 0.64
C GLY A 165 -0.87 -10.29 1.26
N GLY A 166 -0.92 -11.49 0.67
CA GLY A 166 -0.22 -12.68 1.15
C GLY A 166 -1.15 -13.77 1.69
N PHE A 167 -2.46 -13.51 1.69
CA PHE A 167 -3.49 -14.47 2.05
C PHE A 167 -3.50 -15.70 1.12
N PRO A 168 -3.74 -16.92 1.65
CA PRO A 168 -3.82 -18.13 0.84
C PRO A 168 -5.07 -18.11 -0.05
N GLY A 169 -4.92 -18.56 -1.30
CA GLY A 169 -6.03 -18.70 -2.26
C GLY A 169 -6.69 -20.08 -2.27
N CYS A 170 -6.17 -21.03 -1.49
CA CYS A 170 -6.72 -22.38 -1.32
C CYS A 170 -6.42 -22.92 0.08
N ASP A 171 -7.18 -23.93 0.50
CA ASP A 171 -7.09 -24.52 1.84
C ASP A 171 -5.99 -25.60 1.96
N ASP A 172 -5.26 -25.90 0.87
CA ASP A 172 -4.18 -26.91 0.84
C ASP A 172 -2.86 -26.42 1.45
N THR A 173 -2.90 -25.34 2.22
CA THR A 173 -1.74 -24.75 2.88
C THR A 173 -1.83 -24.97 4.39
N ASN A 174 -0.67 -25.05 5.06
CA ASN A 174 -0.62 -25.24 6.52
C ASN A 174 -1.21 -24.06 7.32
N LEU A 175 -1.56 -22.95 6.66
CA LEU A 175 -2.09 -21.75 7.27
C LEU A 175 -3.30 -21.27 6.47
N SER A 176 -4.49 -21.31 7.06
CA SER A 176 -5.72 -20.93 6.37
C SER A 176 -5.93 -19.41 6.34
N PHE A 177 -6.81 -18.94 5.45
CA PHE A 177 -7.26 -17.55 5.45
C PHE A 177 -7.84 -17.15 6.82
N SER A 178 -8.62 -18.05 7.45
CA SER A 178 -9.26 -17.78 8.74
C SER A 178 -8.25 -17.58 9.87
N ASP A 179 -7.15 -18.32 9.86
CA ASP A 179 -6.10 -18.20 10.89
C ASP A 179 -5.42 -16.84 10.81
N ILE A 180 -5.08 -16.39 9.58
CA ILE A 180 -4.50 -15.07 9.35
C ILE A 180 -5.51 -13.97 9.71
N ALA A 181 -6.77 -14.12 9.27
CA ALA A 181 -7.82 -13.13 9.54
C ALA A 181 -8.10 -12.97 11.04
N SER A 182 -8.06 -14.06 11.82
CA SER A 182 -8.23 -14.00 13.27
C SER A 182 -7.11 -13.18 13.93
N VAL A 183 -5.86 -13.49 13.61
CA VAL A 183 -4.70 -12.78 14.18
C VAL A 183 -4.66 -11.32 13.75
N LEU A 184 -4.98 -11.03 12.49
CA LEU A 184 -5.07 -9.66 12.00
C LEU A 184 -6.23 -8.90 12.67
N GLY A 185 -7.38 -9.55 12.84
CA GLY A 185 -8.55 -8.97 13.49
C GLY A 185 -8.31 -8.60 14.96
N ASP A 186 -7.56 -9.42 15.70
CA ASP A 186 -7.18 -9.12 17.08
C ASP A 186 -6.15 -7.97 17.19
N ALA A 187 -5.36 -7.74 16.15
CA ALA A 187 -4.31 -6.71 16.13
C ALA A 187 -4.82 -5.31 15.72
N LEU A 188 -5.94 -5.22 15.00
CA LEU A 188 -6.57 -3.98 14.49
C LEU A 188 -7.37 -3.24 15.57
#